data_AF-A0A852FSD3-F1
#
_entry.id   AF-A0A852FSD3-F1
#
_cell.length_a   1.000
_cell.length_b   1.000
_cell.length_c   1.000
_cell.angle_alpha   90.00
_cell.angle_beta   90.00
_cell.angle_gamma   90.00
#
_symmetry.space_group_name_H-M   'P 1'
#
loop_
_entity.id
_entity.type
_entity.pdbx_description
1 polymer ?
#
loop_
_entity_poly.entity_id
_entity_poly.type
_entity_poly.pdbx_seq_one_letter_code
_entity_poly.pdbx_strand_id
1 'polypeptide(L)'
;GEALEVNQEVNCVTDFIHGCEDQLQKLKKQKEKGLLYGIPISIKDHINCKGPISSGGMVKFLGQVKEEDSVIVQILKHQGGIPFVKANTPQTMPLLHSPADLPLPSYDCSNFIFGQTLSPLNPQKSPGGS
;
A
#
# COMPACT_ATOMS: atom_id res chain seq x y z
N GLY A 1 -1.96 7.68 -16.27
CA GLY A 1 -0.88 7.93 -15.30
C GLY A 1 -0.30 6.60 -14.95
N GLU A 2 1.02 6.45 -14.99
CA GLU A 2 1.71 5.14 -15.04
C GLU A 2 1.21 4.13 -14.00
N ALA A 3 0.97 4.55 -12.76
CA ALA A 3 0.48 3.67 -11.70
C ALA A 3 -0.88 3.03 -12.02
N LEU A 4 -1.80 3.77 -12.66
CA LEU A 4 -3.10 3.25 -13.07
C LEU A 4 -2.97 2.27 -14.24
N GLU A 5 -2.13 2.60 -15.21
CA GLU A 5 -1.90 1.79 -16.41
C GLU A 5 -1.27 0.45 -16.05
N VAL A 6 -0.16 0.46 -15.30
CA VAL A 6 0.51 -0.77 -14.85
C VAL A 6 -0.40 -1.59 -13.92
N ASN A 7 -1.19 -0.94 -13.06
CA ASN A 7 -2.11 -1.66 -12.17
C ASN A 7 -3.16 -2.50 -12.93
N GLN A 8 -3.58 -2.08 -14.12
CA GLN A 8 -4.50 -2.88 -14.95
C GLN A 8 -3.89 -4.22 -15.37
N GLU A 9 -2.56 -4.31 -15.43
CA GLU A 9 -1.82 -5.51 -15.80
C GLU A 9 -1.44 -6.37 -14.60
N VAL A 10 -1.07 -5.74 -13.47
CA VAL A 10 -0.46 -6.46 -12.34
C VAL A 10 -1.26 -6.45 -11.04
N ASN A 11 -2.34 -5.67 -10.93
CA ASN A 11 -3.22 -5.62 -9.75
C ASN A 11 -2.48 -5.37 -8.41
N CYS A 12 -1.58 -4.38 -8.39
CA CYS A 12 -0.77 -4.04 -7.23
C CYS A 12 -1.34 -2.92 -6.35
N VAL A 13 -2.36 -2.19 -6.81
CA VAL A 13 -3.00 -1.07 -6.11
C VAL A 13 -4.35 -1.51 -5.54
N THR A 14 -4.55 -1.30 -4.24
CA THR A 14 -5.81 -1.61 -3.54
C THR A 14 -6.72 -0.38 -3.41
N ASP A 15 -6.13 0.81 -3.30
CA ASP A 15 -6.86 2.06 -3.15
C ASP A 15 -6.00 3.28 -3.55
N PHE A 16 -6.63 4.39 -3.91
CA PHE A 16 -5.98 5.66 -4.16
C PHE A 16 -6.14 6.61 -2.97
N ILE A 17 -5.04 7.18 -2.50
CA ILE A 17 -5.05 8.07 -1.33
C ILE A 17 -5.55 9.45 -1.77
N HIS A 18 -6.78 9.77 -1.38
CA HIS A 18 -7.40 11.07 -1.62
C HIS A 18 -6.64 12.22 -0.92
N GLY A 19 -6.65 13.41 -1.52
CA GLY A 19 -6.00 14.60 -0.97
C GLY A 19 -4.48 14.67 -1.18
N CYS A 20 -3.88 13.74 -1.93
CA CYS A 20 -2.46 13.79 -2.28
C CYS A 20 -2.11 15.02 -3.15
N GLU A 21 -3.01 15.46 -4.02
CA GLU A 21 -2.87 16.70 -4.80
C GLU A 21 -2.89 17.94 -3.90
N ASP A 22 -3.82 18.02 -2.95
CA ASP A 22 -3.88 19.10 -1.97
C ASP A 22 -2.61 19.17 -1.12
N GLN A 23 -2.08 18.01 -0.74
CA GLN A 23 -0.80 17.92 -0.04
C GLN A 23 0.33 18.50 -0.91
N LEU A 24 0.40 18.11 -2.19
CA LEU A 24 1.40 18.66 -3.12
C LEU A 24 1.27 20.19 -3.26
N GLN A 25 0.05 20.73 -3.35
CA GLN A 25 -0.18 22.17 -3.41
C GLN A 25 0.24 22.89 -2.13
N LYS A 26 -0.01 22.30 -0.95
CA LYS A 26 0.46 22.84 0.34
C LYS A 26 1.98 22.84 0.41
N LEU A 27 2.63 21.75 0.02
CA LEU A 27 4.08 21.63 0.01
C LEU A 27 4.73 22.64 -0.94
N LYS A 28 4.14 22.91 -2.11
CA LYS A 28 4.64 23.94 -3.04
C LYS A 28 4.79 25.32 -2.36
N LYS A 29 3.85 25.67 -1.47
CA LYS A 29 3.82 26.94 -0.72
C LYS A 29 4.79 26.99 0.46
N GLN A 30 5.27 25.84 0.95
CA GLN A 30 6.22 25.79 2.05
C GLN A 30 7.61 26.26 1.61
N LYS A 31 8.27 27.04 2.46
CA LYS A 31 9.64 27.53 2.24
C LYS A 31 10.68 26.42 2.47
N GLU A 32 10.49 25.65 3.53
CA GLU A 32 11.32 24.50 3.85
C GLU A 32 10.86 23.28 3.06
N LYS A 33 11.82 22.57 2.47
CA LYS A 33 11.60 21.39 1.65
C LYS A 33 12.29 20.22 2.35
N GLY A 34 11.51 19.24 2.80
CA GLY A 34 12.04 18.04 3.42
C GLY A 34 12.78 17.14 2.43
N LEU A 35 13.41 16.08 2.93
CA LEU A 35 14.26 15.18 2.14
C LEU A 35 13.52 14.44 1.02
N LEU A 36 12.19 14.32 1.12
CA LEU A 36 11.34 13.59 0.19
C LEU A 36 10.40 14.53 -0.59
N TYR A 37 10.72 15.82 -0.67
CA TYR A 37 9.84 16.82 -1.27
C TYR A 37 9.36 16.44 -2.67
N GLY A 38 8.03 16.27 -2.79
CA GLY A 38 7.35 15.99 -4.06
C GLY A 38 7.46 14.54 -4.54
N ILE A 39 8.14 13.66 -3.80
CA ILE A 39 8.32 12.27 -4.19
C ILE A 39 7.01 11.50 -3.96
N PRO A 40 6.40 10.89 -4.99
CA PRO A 40 5.23 10.03 -4.82
C PRO A 40 5.61 8.72 -4.13
N ILE A 41 4.81 8.28 -3.16
CA ILE A 41 5.08 7.10 -2.35
C ILE A 41 3.86 6.17 -2.32
N SER A 42 4.08 4.89 -2.64
CA SER A 42 3.11 3.83 -2.42
C SER A 42 3.19 3.31 -0.98
N ILE A 43 2.05 3.13 -0.32
CA ILE A 43 1.98 2.65 1.07
C ILE A 43 1.38 1.26 1.11
N LYS A 44 2.08 0.27 1.67
CA LYS A 44 1.55 -1.11 1.79
C LYS A 44 0.23 -1.14 2.56
N ASP A 45 -0.71 -2.00 2.16
CA ASP A 45 -2.12 -1.93 2.59
C ASP A 45 -2.29 -2.00 4.11
N HIS A 46 -1.52 -2.84 4.80
CA HIS A 46 -1.58 -3.00 6.26
C HIS A 46 -1.15 -1.76 7.06
N ILE A 47 -0.49 -0.77 6.44
CA ILE A 47 -0.04 0.46 7.11
C ILE A 47 -1.20 1.46 7.17
N ASN A 48 -1.55 1.97 8.34
CA ASN A 48 -2.66 2.92 8.48
C ASN A 48 -2.36 4.26 7.80
N CYS A 49 -3.32 4.71 6.98
CA CYS A 49 -3.40 6.05 6.40
C CYS A 49 -4.78 6.64 6.73
N LYS A 50 -4.85 7.94 7.00
CA LYS A 50 -6.13 8.62 7.21
C LYS A 50 -6.93 8.66 5.90
N GLY A 51 -8.16 8.15 5.93
CA GLY A 51 -9.07 8.15 4.78
C GLY A 51 -9.30 6.76 4.17
N PRO A 52 -8.32 6.16 3.47
CA PRO A 52 -8.49 4.85 2.86
C PRO A 52 -8.49 3.74 3.92
N ILE A 53 -9.09 2.60 3.58
CA ILE A 53 -9.11 1.43 4.47
C ILE A 53 -7.75 0.72 4.40
N SER A 54 -7.20 0.40 5.56
CA SER A 54 -6.03 -0.48 5.68
C SER A 54 -6.50 -1.88 6.07
N SER A 55 -6.82 -2.71 5.07
CA SER A 55 -7.44 -4.02 5.31
C SER A 55 -6.45 -5.10 5.72
N GLY A 56 -5.18 -4.98 5.30
CA GLY A 56 -4.17 -6.04 5.46
C GLY A 56 -4.59 -7.37 4.83
N GLY A 57 -5.46 -7.35 3.80
CA GLY A 57 -6.05 -8.54 3.20
C GLY A 57 -7.05 -9.28 4.09
N MET A 58 -7.56 -8.65 5.16
CA MET A 58 -8.46 -9.25 6.14
C MET A 58 -9.82 -8.56 6.19
N VAL A 59 -10.89 -9.36 5.99
CA VAL A 59 -12.29 -8.89 6.01
C VAL A 59 -12.65 -8.20 7.33
N LYS A 60 -12.04 -8.61 8.45
CA LYS A 60 -12.24 -8.00 9.77
C LYS A 60 -12.00 -6.48 9.78
N PHE A 61 -11.08 -5.99 8.96
CA PHE A 61 -10.70 -4.58 8.93
C PHE A 61 -11.45 -3.78 7.86
N LEU A 62 -12.28 -4.43 7.03
CA LEU A 62 -13.17 -3.73 6.14
C LEU A 62 -14.16 -2.86 6.93
N GLY A 63 -14.40 -1.64 6.44
CA GLY A 63 -15.24 -0.62 7.10
C GLY A 63 -14.56 0.12 8.25
N GLN A 64 -13.32 -0.22 8.63
CA GLN A 64 -12.60 0.44 9.72
C GLN A 64 -11.65 1.53 9.18
N VAL A 65 -12.21 2.68 8.79
CA VAL A 65 -11.42 3.84 8.40
C VAL A 65 -10.65 4.37 9.61
N LYS A 66 -9.38 4.73 9.41
CA LYS A 66 -8.55 5.33 10.46
C LYS A 66 -8.63 6.85 10.39
N GLU A 67 -8.75 7.46 11.56
CA GLU A 67 -8.84 8.92 11.71
C GLU A 67 -7.49 9.62 11.57
N GLU A 68 -6.40 8.86 11.71
CA GLU A 68 -5.03 9.36 11.68
C GLU A 68 -4.11 8.47 10.84
N ASP A 69 -3.09 9.11 10.28
CA ASP A 69 -1.98 8.43 9.64
C ASP A 69 -1.12 7.73 10.69
N SER A 70 -0.57 6.56 10.35
CA SER A 70 0.50 5.96 11.16
C SER A 70 1.74 6.86 11.24
N VAL A 71 2.54 6.70 12.30
CA VAL A 71 3.74 7.53 12.55
C VAL A 71 4.66 7.58 11.33
N ILE A 72 4.90 6.45 10.65
CA ILE A 72 5.73 6.43 9.45
C ILE A 72 5.16 7.28 8.32
N VAL A 73 3.83 7.22 8.09
CA VAL A 73 3.17 8.04 7.07
C VAL A 73 3.24 9.53 7.44
N GLN A 74 3.09 9.87 8.72
CA GLN A 74 3.25 11.25 9.20
C GLN A 74 4.66 11.77 8.91
N ILE A 75 5.70 10.98 9.21
CA ILE A 75 7.11 11.33 8.95
C ILE A 75 7.35 11.51 7.44
N LEU A 76 6.86 10.59 6.60
CA LEU A 76 6.99 10.70 5.15
C LEU A 76 6.36 11.99 4.62
N LYS A 77 5.13 12.30 5.06
CA LYS A 77 4.43 13.55 4.69
C LYS A 77 5.16 14.79 5.21
N HIS A 78 5.68 14.75 6.43
CA HIS A 78 6.45 15.84 7.04
C HIS A 78 7.77 16.11 6.28
N GLN A 79 8.42 15.05 5.79
CA GLN A 79 9.59 15.16 4.91
C GLN A 79 9.23 15.55 3.46
N GLY A 80 7.96 15.87 3.18
CA GLY A 80 7.49 16.33 1.88
C GLY A 80 7.15 15.22 0.88
N GLY A 81 7.16 13.96 1.30
CA GLY A 81 6.71 12.84 0.49
C GLY A 81 5.20 12.87 0.26
N ILE A 82 4.74 12.33 -0.87
CA ILE A 82 3.34 12.32 -1.30
C ILE A 82 2.82 10.87 -1.33
N PRO A 83 2.30 10.34 -0.22
CA PRO A 83 1.54 9.10 -0.24
C PRO A 83 0.34 9.23 -1.20
N PHE A 84 0.26 8.36 -2.22
CA PHE A 84 -0.76 8.48 -3.27
C PHE A 84 -1.55 7.20 -3.56
N VAL A 85 -1.02 6.02 -3.22
CA VAL A 85 -1.72 4.74 -3.39
C VAL A 85 -1.48 3.80 -2.22
N LYS A 86 -2.44 2.91 -2.00
CA LYS A 86 -2.31 1.72 -1.17
C LYS A 86 -1.90 0.54 -2.04
N ALA A 87 -0.84 -0.18 -1.64
CA ALA A 87 -0.30 -1.30 -2.37
C ALA A 87 -0.71 -2.64 -1.73
N ASN A 88 -1.07 -3.62 -2.55
CA ASN A 88 -1.60 -4.91 -2.14
C ASN A 88 -0.63 -5.70 -1.25
N THR A 89 -1.17 -6.67 -0.51
CA THR A 89 -0.45 -7.49 0.47
C THR A 89 -1.09 -8.87 0.56
N PRO A 90 -0.33 -9.95 0.84
CA PRO A 90 -0.94 -11.24 1.16
C PRO A 90 -1.89 -11.15 2.34
N GLN A 91 -2.91 -12.01 2.32
CA GLN A 91 -3.74 -12.24 3.48
C GLN A 91 -2.87 -12.71 4.65
N THR A 92 -3.11 -12.14 5.82
CA THR A 92 -2.42 -12.44 7.11
C THR A 92 -0.96 -12.02 7.27
N MET A 93 -0.25 -11.48 6.25
CA MET A 93 1.24 -11.41 6.28
C MET A 93 1.80 -12.84 6.57
N PRO A 94 3.11 -13.14 6.63
CA PRO A 94 3.54 -14.48 6.98
C PRO A 94 3.30 -14.63 8.48
N LEU A 95 2.16 -15.17 8.88
CA LEU A 95 2.01 -15.68 10.22
C LEU A 95 3.04 -16.81 10.36
N LEU A 96 3.97 -16.63 11.30
CA LEU A 96 5.02 -17.57 11.74
C LEU A 96 4.48 -18.91 12.28
N HIS A 97 3.20 -19.21 12.08
CA HIS A 97 2.51 -20.37 12.61
C HIS A 97 1.72 -21.07 11.51
N SER A 98 2.42 -21.65 10.54
CA SER A 98 1.85 -22.83 9.87
C SER A 98 2.07 -24.02 10.81
N PRO A 99 1.02 -24.76 11.23
CA PRO A 99 1.20 -26.11 11.74
C PRO A 99 1.95 -26.93 10.67
N ALA A 100 2.74 -27.91 11.10
CA ALA A 100 3.71 -28.66 10.28
C ALA A 100 3.13 -29.35 9.02
N ASP A 101 1.80 -29.35 8.86
CA ASP A 101 1.07 -30.11 7.85
C ASP A 101 0.42 -29.25 6.74
N LEU A 102 0.66 -27.92 6.70
CA LEU A 102 0.17 -27.03 5.64
C LEU A 102 1.34 -26.58 4.73
N PRO A 103 1.17 -26.45 3.39
CA PRO A 103 2.26 -26.09 2.48
C PRO A 103 2.96 -24.81 2.92
N LEU A 104 4.24 -24.68 2.55
CA LEU A 104 5.15 -23.53 2.78
C LEU A 104 4.42 -22.18 3.00
N PRO A 105 4.91 -21.30 3.90
CA PRO A 105 4.41 -19.93 3.96
C PRO A 105 4.46 -19.33 2.56
N SER A 106 3.29 -19.05 2.00
CA SER A 106 3.18 -18.52 0.65
C SER A 106 3.62 -17.07 0.71
N TYR A 107 4.86 -16.80 0.28
CA TYR A 107 5.36 -15.46 0.00
C TYR A 107 4.76 -14.90 -1.31
N ASP A 108 3.51 -15.27 -1.62
CA ASP A 108 2.78 -14.75 -2.76
C ASP A 108 1.93 -13.56 -2.33
N CYS A 109 1.64 -12.60 -3.22
CA CYS A 109 0.86 -11.43 -2.88
C CYS A 109 -0.59 -11.59 -3.33
N SER A 110 -1.39 -12.33 -2.55
CA SER A 110 -2.80 -12.59 -2.83
C SER A 110 -3.66 -12.57 -1.56
N ASN A 111 -4.89 -12.04 -1.67
CA ASN A 111 -5.90 -12.09 -0.62
C ASN A 111 -7.32 -12.13 -1.21
N PHE A 112 -8.31 -12.53 -0.41
CA PHE A 112 -9.71 -12.64 -0.85
C PHE A 112 -10.41 -11.30 -1.14
N ILE A 113 -9.82 -10.16 -0.79
CA ILE A 113 -10.45 -8.84 -0.95
C ILE A 113 -10.09 -8.25 -2.31
N PHE A 114 -8.80 -8.27 -2.66
CA PHE A 114 -8.26 -7.61 -3.85
C PHE A 114 -7.71 -8.59 -4.90
N GLY A 115 -7.65 -9.89 -4.59
CA GLY A 115 -7.09 -10.90 -5.48
C GLY A 115 -5.56 -10.90 -5.52
N GLN A 116 -5.01 -11.53 -6.55
CA GLN A 116 -3.58 -11.76 -6.72
C GLN A 116 -2.91 -10.58 -7.44
N THR A 117 -1.75 -10.16 -6.92
CA THR A 117 -0.81 -9.29 -7.64
C THR A 117 0.11 -10.15 -8.51
N LEU A 118 0.40 -9.73 -9.73
CA LEU A 118 1.29 -10.44 -10.65
C LEU A 118 2.70 -9.83 -10.67
N SER A 119 3.70 -10.63 -11.04
CA SER A 119 5.05 -10.10 -11.28
C SER A 119 5.09 -9.31 -12.61
N PRO A 120 5.57 -8.06 -12.60
CA PRO A 120 5.69 -7.26 -13.83
C PRO A 120 6.74 -7.82 -14.81
N LEU A 121 7.67 -8.65 -14.35
CA LEU A 121 8.69 -9.27 -15.20
C LEU A 121 8.19 -10.55 -15.88
N ASN A 122 7.26 -11.26 -15.25
CA ASN A 122 6.65 -12.47 -15.78
C ASN A 122 5.30 -12.73 -15.08
N PRO A 123 4.17 -12.53 -15.76
CA PRO A 123 2.84 -12.73 -15.16
C PRO A 123 2.57 -14.16 -14.66
N GLN A 124 3.35 -15.16 -15.08
CA GLN A 124 3.27 -16.55 -14.60
C GLN A 124 4.05 -16.77 -13.30
N LYS A 125 4.69 -15.74 -12.75
CA LYS A 125 5.45 -15.80 -11.49
C LYS A 125 4.83 -14.87 -10.45
N SER A 126 4.98 -15.27 -9.19
CA SER A 126 4.65 -14.41 -8.06
C SER A 126 5.52 -13.15 -8.05
N PRO A 127 4.98 -11.97 -7.67
CA PRO A 127 5.78 -10.78 -7.37
C PRO A 127 6.56 -10.89 -6.05
N GLY A 128 6.43 -12.00 -5.32
CA GLY A 128 6.78 -12.08 -3.90
C GLY A 128 5.67 -11.45 -3.05
N GLY A 129 5.77 -11.47 -1.72
CA GLY A 129 4.65 -11.01 -0.90
C GLY A 129 4.90 -11.18 0.59
N SER A 130 5.04 -10.01 1.25
CA SER A 130 5.52 -9.77 2.63
C SER A 130 6.65 -10.67 3.10
#